data_AF-A0A8X6Y7Q3-F1
#
_entry.id   AF-A0A8X6Y7Q3-F1
#
_cell.length_a   1.000
_cell.length_b   1.000
_cell.length_c   1.000
_cell.angle_alpha   90.00
_cell.angle_beta   90.00
_cell.angle_gamma   90.00
#
_symmetry.space_group_name_H-M   'P 1'
#
loop_
_entity.id
_entity.type
_entity.pdbx_description
1 polymer ?
#
loop_
_entity_poly.entity_id
_entity_poly.type
_entity_poly.pdbx_seq_one_letter_code
_entity_poly.pdbx_strand_id
1 'polypeptide(L)'
;MIWAKCPKEIFVNKRRVKRAVTEAVCEYNKGTYHSRNPESIRCTYWRSTKLATILDCRKQQFRKRRQNTSNKLDLKLIKKAIHRKELLAKKREEMTYGAGQF
;
A
#
# COMPACT_ATOMS: atom_id res chain seq x y z
N MET A 1 53.21 9.83 -13.88
CA MET A 1 52.44 10.01 -15.14
C MET A 1 50.95 9.81 -14.86
N ILE A 2 50.26 10.85 -14.36
CA ILE A 2 48.88 10.75 -13.81
C ILE A 2 47.81 10.73 -14.92
N TRP A 3 48.16 11.24 -16.10
CA TRP A 3 47.27 11.43 -17.25
C TRP A 3 46.90 10.13 -17.99
N ALA A 4 47.57 9.01 -17.70
CA ALA A 4 47.28 7.70 -18.31
C ALA A 4 46.08 6.98 -17.69
N LYS A 5 45.58 7.46 -16.53
CA LYS A 5 44.46 6.83 -15.79
C LYS A 5 43.09 7.50 -16.01
N CYS A 6 43.02 8.59 -16.78
CA CYS A 6 41.74 9.21 -17.11
C CYS A 6 41.20 8.62 -18.42
N PRO A 7 40.07 7.88 -18.41
CA PRO A 7 39.38 7.57 -19.65
C PRO A 7 38.91 8.90 -20.27
N LYS A 8 39.53 9.30 -21.38
CA LYS A 8 39.30 10.62 -22.02
C LYS A 8 37.92 10.78 -22.64
N GLU A 9 37.08 9.75 -22.68
CA GLU A 9 35.78 9.84 -23.32
C GLU A 9 34.73 9.07 -22.51
N ILE A 10 33.96 9.81 -21.70
CA ILE A 10 32.68 9.31 -21.23
C ILE A 10 31.75 9.43 -22.44
N PHE A 11 31.52 8.33 -23.15
CA PHE A 11 30.48 8.25 -24.19
C PHE A 11 29.10 8.37 -23.52
N VAL A 12 28.73 9.57 -23.08
CA VAL A 12 27.38 9.84 -22.62
C VAL A 12 26.50 9.82 -23.87
N ASN A 13 25.63 8.81 -23.97
CA ASN A 13 24.70 8.67 -25.08
C ASN A 13 24.00 10.03 -25.33
N LYS A 14 24.10 10.56 -26.54
CA LYS A 14 23.51 11.86 -26.95
C LYS A 14 22.03 11.97 -26.55
N ARG A 15 21.29 10.85 -26.54
CA ARG A 15 19.90 10.80 -26.07
C ARG A 15 19.77 11.11 -24.58
N ARG A 16 20.70 10.60 -23.75
CA ARG A 16 20.73 10.83 -22.30
C ARG A 16 21.06 12.29 -21.99
N VAL A 17 22.01 12.88 -22.73
CA VAL A 17 22.33 14.32 -22.58
C VAL A 17 21.12 15.18 -22.98
N LYS A 18 20.52 14.92 -24.14
CA LYS A 18 19.31 15.64 -24.57
C LYS A 18 18.19 15.54 -23.55
N ARG A 19 17.94 14.35 -23.01
CA ARG A 19 16.92 14.12 -21.98
C ARG A 19 17.19 14.93 -20.71
N ALA A 20 18.41 14.89 -20.20
CA ALA A 20 18.81 15.63 -19.01
C ALA A 20 18.68 17.15 -19.22
N VAL A 21 19.07 17.67 -20.40
CA VAL A 21 18.90 19.08 -20.75
C VAL A 21 17.41 19.46 -20.82
N THR A 22 16.58 18.63 -21.45
CA THR A 22 15.13 18.90 -21.49
C THR A 22 14.48 18.86 -20.11
N GLU A 23 14.87 17.91 -19.26
CA GLU A 23 14.36 17.80 -17.89
C GLU A 23 14.76 19.05 -17.07
N ALA A 24 16.03 19.47 -17.15
CA ALA A 24 16.52 20.67 -16.48
C ALA A 24 15.83 21.96 -16.95
N VAL A 25 15.60 22.12 -18.26
CA VAL A 25 14.87 23.29 -18.80
C VAL A 25 13.41 23.27 -18.36
N CYS A 26 12.75 22.10 -18.34
CA CYS A 26 11.40 21.97 -17.85
C CYS A 26 11.28 22.29 -16.35
N GLU A 27 12.22 21.82 -15.54
CA GLU A 27 12.28 22.10 -14.10
C GLU A 27 12.55 23.58 -13.82
N TYR A 28 13.50 24.19 -14.54
CA TYR A 28 13.77 25.63 -14.47
C TYR A 28 12.51 26.43 -14.81
N ASN A 29 11.87 26.16 -15.95
CA ASN A 29 10.67 26.88 -16.38
C ASN A 29 9.49 26.72 -15.41
N LYS A 30 9.31 25.53 -14.82
CA LYS A 30 8.32 25.31 -13.74
C LYS A 30 8.68 26.12 -12.50
N GLY A 31 9.94 26.11 -12.09
CA GLY A 31 10.45 26.89 -10.97
C GLY A 31 10.25 28.39 -11.16
N THR A 32 10.57 28.92 -12.35
CA THR A 32 10.39 30.34 -12.69
C THR A 32 8.92 30.73 -12.76
N TYR A 33 8.05 29.85 -13.26
CA TYR A 33 6.61 30.08 -13.29
C TYR A 33 6.01 30.13 -11.88
N HIS A 34 6.42 29.20 -11.02
CA HIS A 34 6.01 29.18 -9.62
C HIS A 34 6.54 30.39 -8.84
N SER A 35 7.80 30.79 -9.05
CA SER A 35 8.38 31.97 -8.38
C SER A 35 7.74 33.29 -8.82
N ARG A 36 7.26 33.37 -10.07
CA ARG A 36 6.62 34.57 -10.63
C ARG A 36 5.13 34.70 -10.27
N ASN A 37 4.44 33.59 -10.02
CA ASN A 37 3.02 33.55 -9.67
C ASN A 37 2.78 32.83 -8.33
N PRO A 38 2.87 33.52 -7.18
CA PRO A 38 2.69 32.91 -5.85
C PRO A 38 1.28 32.36 -5.60
N GLU A 39 0.26 32.87 -6.30
CA GLU A 39 -1.10 32.33 -6.24
C GLU A 39 -1.21 30.93 -6.85
N SER A 40 -0.40 30.65 -7.88
CA SER A 40 -0.35 29.32 -8.51
C SER A 40 0.17 28.27 -7.51
N ILE A 41 1.19 28.62 -6.72
CA ILE A 41 1.77 27.77 -5.67
C ILE A 41 0.71 27.41 -4.64
N ARG A 42 -0.05 28.41 -4.16
CA ARG A 42 -1.14 28.19 -3.18
C ARG A 42 -2.21 27.25 -3.74
N CYS A 43 -2.62 27.43 -5.00
CA CYS A 43 -3.62 26.58 -5.63
C CYS A 43 -3.14 25.12 -5.80
N THR A 44 -1.88 24.90 -6.20
CA THR A 44 -1.28 23.56 -6.25
C THR A 44 -1.14 22.92 -4.88
N TYR A 45 -0.76 23.68 -3.85
CA TYR A 45 -0.64 23.19 -2.47
C TYR A 45 -1.99 22.68 -1.95
N TRP A 46 -3.06 23.47 -2.09
CA TRP A 46 -4.42 23.08 -1.72
C TRP A 46 -4.92 21.83 -2.46
N ARG A 47 -4.60 21.69 -3.74
CA ARG A 47 -4.94 20.48 -4.51
C ARG A 47 -4.15 19.27 -4.04
N SER A 48 -2.86 19.44 -3.72
CA SER A 48 -2.00 18.37 -3.22
C SER A 48 -2.43 17.85 -1.85
N THR A 49 -2.82 18.74 -0.92
CA THR A 49 -3.30 18.35 0.41
C THR A 49 -4.66 17.65 0.34
N LYS A 50 -5.56 18.11 -0.55
CA LYS A 50 -6.83 17.44 -0.81
C LYS A 50 -6.64 16.04 -1.41
N LEU A 51 -5.68 15.86 -2.30
CA LEU A 51 -5.35 14.53 -2.84
C LEU A 51 -4.74 13.62 -1.77
N ALA A 52 -3.83 14.13 -0.94
CA ALA A 52 -3.22 13.38 0.15
C ALA A 52 -4.28 12.87 1.15
N THR A 53 -5.20 13.73 1.57
CA THR A 53 -6.30 13.35 2.49
C THR A 53 -7.23 12.29 1.89
N ILE A 54 -7.57 12.40 0.60
CA ILE A 54 -8.35 11.36 -0.11
C ILE A 54 -7.62 10.02 -0.12
N LEU A 55 -6.32 10.02 -0.42
CA LEU A 55 -5.51 8.79 -0.44
C LEU A 55 -5.42 8.14 0.94
N ASP A 56 -5.24 8.94 1.99
CA ASP A 56 -5.16 8.41 3.36
C ASP A 56 -6.51 7.89 3.85
N CYS A 57 -7.62 8.56 3.54
CA CYS A 57 -8.96 8.03 3.77
C CYS A 57 -9.17 6.69 3.07
N ARG A 58 -8.76 6.56 1.81
CA ARG A 58 -8.83 5.28 1.08
C ARG A 58 -8.00 4.19 1.76
N LYS A 59 -6.75 4.49 2.14
CA LYS A 59 -5.89 3.54 2.87
C LYS A 59 -6.54 3.06 4.18
N GLN A 60 -7.14 3.98 4.96
CA GLN A 60 -7.85 3.61 6.19
C GLN A 60 -9.05 2.70 5.91
N GLN A 61 -9.87 3.02 4.89
CA GLN A 61 -11.00 2.18 4.51
C GLN A 61 -10.56 0.76 4.08
N PHE A 62 -9.49 0.65 3.28
CA PHE A 62 -8.93 -0.65 2.89
C PHE A 62 -8.45 -1.46 4.10
N ARG A 63 -7.75 -0.81 5.06
CA ARG A 63 -7.31 -1.46 6.30
C ARG A 63 -8.50 -1.98 7.12
N LYS A 64 -9.54 -1.16 7.32
CA LYS A 64 -10.77 -1.56 8.03
C LYS A 64 -11.46 -2.75 7.35
N ARG A 65 -11.59 -2.74 6.02
CA ARG A 65 -12.18 -3.87 5.27
C ARG A 65 -11.39 -5.16 5.48
N ARG A 66 -10.06 -5.10 5.39
CA ARG A 66 -9.19 -6.26 5.59
C ARG A 66 -9.30 -6.83 7.01
N GLN A 67 -9.36 -5.96 8.01
CA GLN A 67 -9.54 -6.37 9.41
C GLN A 67 -10.91 -7.04 9.61
N ASN A 68 -11.98 -6.46 9.07
CA ASN A 68 -13.32 -7.05 9.15
C ASN A 68 -13.39 -8.43 8.47
N THR A 69 -12.70 -8.63 7.34
CA THR A 69 -12.64 -9.94 6.69
C THR A 69 -11.89 -10.97 7.54
N SER A 70 -10.78 -10.57 8.19
CA SER A 70 -10.04 -11.45 9.10
C SER A 70 -10.91 -11.85 10.29
N ASN A 71 -11.50 -10.86 10.98
CA ASN A 71 -12.37 -11.09 12.13
C ASN A 71 -13.54 -12.04 11.78
N LYS A 72 -14.11 -11.91 10.57
CA LYS A 72 -15.18 -12.80 10.09
C LYS A 72 -14.69 -14.24 9.89
N LEU A 73 -13.47 -14.45 9.42
CA LEU A 73 -12.86 -15.77 9.30
C LEU A 73 -12.60 -16.37 10.69
N ASP A 74 -12.05 -15.58 11.61
CA ASP A 74 -11.77 -16.02 12.97
C ASP A 74 -13.05 -16.45 13.70
N LEU A 75 -14.11 -15.65 13.62
CA LEU A 75 -15.42 -16.00 14.17
C LEU A 75 -16.00 -17.28 13.56
N LYS A 76 -15.80 -17.52 12.26
CA LYS A 76 -16.22 -18.78 11.61
C LYS A 76 -15.45 -19.98 12.15
N LEU A 77 -14.15 -19.84 12.38
CA LEU A 77 -13.33 -20.91 12.96
C LEU A 77 -13.75 -21.23 14.39
N ILE A 78 -13.99 -20.19 15.21
CA ILE A 78 -14.49 -20.35 16.59
C ILE A 78 -15.83 -21.10 16.58
N LYS A 79 -16.80 -20.68 15.73
CA LYS A 79 -18.10 -21.36 15.62
C LYS A 79 -17.97 -22.83 15.21
N LYS A 80 -17.10 -23.13 14.24
CA LYS A 80 -16.83 -24.52 13.84
C LYS A 80 -16.21 -25.34 14.98
N ALA A 81 -15.31 -24.76 15.76
CA ALA A 81 -14.69 -25.43 16.90
C ALA A 81 -15.71 -25.75 18.00
N ILE A 82 -16.60 -24.80 18.32
CA ILE A 82 -17.70 -24.99 19.28
C ILE A 82 -18.61 -26.14 18.82
N HIS A 83 -19.08 -26.08 17.57
CA HIS A 83 -19.96 -27.12 17.02
C HIS A 83 -19.32 -28.51 17.03
N ARG A 84 -18.01 -28.61 16.72
CA ARG A 84 -17.28 -29.87 16.84
C ARG A 84 -17.23 -30.40 18.27
N LYS A 85 -17.03 -29.52 19.26
CA LYS A 85 -17.05 -29.91 20.68
C LYS A 85 -18.43 -30.43 21.09
N GLU A 86 -19.50 -29.77 20.68
CA GLU A 86 -20.88 -30.21 20.94
C GLU A 86 -21.17 -31.57 20.31
N LEU A 87 -20.77 -31.79 19.06
CA LEU A 87 -20.93 -33.09 18.39
C LEU A 87 -20.15 -34.21 19.10
N LEU A 88 -18.93 -33.92 19.56
CA LEU A 88 -18.14 -34.89 20.33
C LEU A 88 -18.77 -35.17 21.70
N ALA A 89 -19.33 -34.16 22.36
CA ALA A 89 -20.04 -34.33 23.63
C ALA A 89 -21.28 -35.22 23.45
N LYS A 90 -22.11 -34.95 22.44
CA LYS A 90 -23.29 -35.77 22.11
C LYS A 90 -22.91 -37.23 21.80
N LYS A 91 -21.86 -37.45 21.00
CA LYS A 91 -21.37 -38.82 20.73
C LYS A 91 -20.89 -39.54 21.98
N ARG A 92 -20.28 -38.82 22.94
CA ARG A 92 -19.89 -39.40 24.22
C ARG A 92 -21.12 -39.76 25.05
N GLU A 93 -22.10 -38.86 25.11
CA GLU A 93 -23.38 -39.08 25.80
C GLU A 93 -24.13 -40.29 25.23
N GLU A 94 -24.22 -40.42 23.90
CA GLU A 94 -24.80 -41.59 23.20
C GLU A 94 -24.04 -42.89 23.50
N MET A 95 -22.72 -42.84 23.73
CA MET A 95 -21.96 -44.01 24.19
C MET A 95 -22.19 -44.35 25.67
N THR A 96 -22.44 -43.36 26.54
CA THR A 96 -22.75 -43.58 27.97
C THR A 96 -24.19 -43.98 28.24
N TYR A 97 -25.13 -43.65 27.34
CA TYR A 97 -26.53 -44.03 27.42
C TYR A 97 -26.91 -44.81 26.17
N GLY A 98 -26.30 -45.99 25.99
CA GLY A 98 -26.64 -46.88 24.88
C GLY A 98 -28.08 -47.37 25.00
N ALA A 99 -28.74 -47.62 23.86
CA ALA A 99 -30.10 -48.15 23.83
C ALA A 99 -30.20 -49.45 24.67
N GLY A 100 -30.91 -49.37 25.80
CA GLY A 100 -31.09 -50.48 26.74
C GLY A 100 -30.28 -50.40 28.04
N GLN A 101 -29.55 -49.32 28.33
CA GLN A 101 -28.92 -49.09 29.64
C GLN A 101 -29.81 -48.25 30.56
N PHE A 102 -30.85 -48.89 31.10
CA PHE A 102 -31.53 -48.54 32.36
C PHE A 102 -31.95 -49.84 33.04
#